data_AF-A0A3D0T1U1-F1
#
_entry.id   AF-A0A3D0T1U1-F1
#
_cell.length_a   1.000
_cell.length_b   1.000
_cell.length_c   1.000
_cell.angle_alpha   90.00
_cell.angle_beta   90.00
_cell.angle_gamma   90.00
#
_symmetry.space_group_name_H-M   'P 1'
#
loop_
_entity.id
_entity.type
_entity.pdbx_description
1 polymer ?
#
loop_
_entity_poly.entity_id
_entity_poly.type
_entity_poly.pdbx_seq_one_letter_code
_entity_poly.pdbx_strand_id
1 'polypeptide(L)' 'KQVLLRQPKLLIAASDQPVETLEHFWTPHRSVIKAPLVTADANALHRFTLRITQAIDTLCQRIDSYRQ' A
#
# COMPACT_ATOMS: atom_id res chain seq x y z
N LYS A 1 12.52 6.34 -9.07
CA LYS A 1 11.95 7.09 -10.22
C LYS A 1 10.85 6.34 -10.99
N GLN A 2 10.98 5.03 -11.22
CA GLN A 2 9.99 4.25 -12.01
C GLN A 2 8.54 4.40 -11.52
N VAL A 3 8.31 4.42 -10.20
CA VAL A 3 6.97 4.63 -9.63
C VAL A 3 6.39 6.01 -9.99
N LEU A 4 7.22 7.06 -9.96
CA LEU A 4 6.78 8.43 -10.28
C LEU A 4 6.35 8.57 -11.74
N LEU A 5 7.01 7.86 -12.67
CA LEU A 5 6.65 7.87 -14.09
C LEU A 5 5.30 7.18 -14.36
N ARG A 6 4.94 6.19 -13.54
CA ARG A 6 3.70 5.43 -13.70
C ARG A 6 2.46 6.15 -13.14
N GLN A 7 2.65 7.21 -12.35
CA GLN A 7 1.57 8.01 -11.75
C GLN A 7 0.43 7.14 -11.18
N PRO A 8 0.74 6.21 -10.26
CA PRO A 8 -0.26 5.27 -9.76
C PRO A 8 -1.37 6.01 -9.02
N LYS A 9 -2.57 5.43 -8.99
CA LYS A 9 -3.68 5.96 -8.20
C LYS A 9 -3.56 5.62 -6.71
N LEU A 10 -2.90 4.51 -6.38
CA LEU A 10 -2.66 4.03 -5.03
C LEU A 10 -1.25 3.48 -4.91
N LEU A 11 -0.61 3.70 -3.76
CA LEU A 11 0.63 3.04 -3.38
C LEU A 11 0.29 1.95 -2.36
N ILE A 12 0.56 0.69 -2.66
CA ILE A 12 0.34 -0.42 -1.72
C ILE A 12 1.70 -0.84 -1.16
N ALA A 13 1.84 -0.78 0.16
CA ALA A 13 3.01 -1.22 0.88
C ALA A 13 2.68 -2.46 1.73
N ALA A 14 2.99 -3.65 1.19
CA ALA A 14 3.07 -4.87 1.97
C ALA A 14 4.43 -4.90 2.68
N SER A 15 4.52 -4.28 3.85
CA SER A 15 5.77 -4.06 4.57
C SER A 15 5.56 -4.18 6.07
N ASP A 16 6.57 -4.72 6.76
CA ASP A 16 6.61 -4.78 8.23
C ASP A 16 7.16 -3.46 8.84
N GLN A 17 7.46 -2.46 8.01
CA GLN A 17 7.88 -1.14 8.46
C GLN A 17 6.67 -0.31 8.97
N PRO A 18 6.87 0.55 9.98
CA PRO A 18 5.83 1.49 10.43
C PRO A 18 5.34 2.40 9.30
N VAL A 19 4.06 2.79 9.36
CA VAL A 19 3.45 3.65 8.33
C VAL A 19 4.15 5.00 8.24
N GLU A 20 4.65 5.52 9.36
CA GLU A 20 5.37 6.79 9.44
C GLU A 20 6.68 6.73 8.65
N THR A 21 7.40 5.61 8.72
CA THR A 21 8.63 5.39 7.94
C THR A 21 8.35 5.36 6.45
N LEU A 22 7.26 4.69 6.05
CA LEU A 22 6.85 4.59 4.66
C LEU A 22 6.37 5.95 4.12
N GLU A 23 5.60 6.69 4.90
CA GLU A 23 5.18 8.06 4.56
C GLU A 23 6.38 9.00 4.43
N HIS A 24 7.33 8.93 5.37
CA HIS A 24 8.55 9.74 5.32
C HIS A 24 9.34 9.53 4.03
N PHE A 25 9.43 8.28 3.55
CA PHE A 25 10.06 7.97 2.26
C PHE A 25 9.38 8.68 1.08
N TRP A 26 8.05 8.80 1.11
CA TRP A 26 7.28 9.44 0.04
C TRP A 26 7.20 10.96 0.15
N THR A 27 7.44 11.54 1.33
CA THR A 27 7.38 12.99 1.59
C THR A 27 8.08 13.85 0.53
N PRO A 28 9.34 13.58 0.14
CA PRO A 28 10.04 14.39 -0.88
C PRO A 28 9.41 14.32 -2.27
N HIS A 29 8.55 13.32 -2.51
CA HIS A 29 7.93 13.05 -3.80
C HIS A 29 6.46 13.49 -3.87
N ARG A 30 5.85 13.93 -2.75
CA ARG A 30 4.43 14.32 -2.67
C ARG A 30 4.04 15.49 -3.56
N SER A 31 5.00 16.28 -4.05
CA SER A 31 4.74 17.29 -5.09
C SER A 31 4.36 16.66 -6.44
N VAL A 32 4.89 15.47 -6.75
CA VAL A 32 4.74 14.77 -8.03
C VAL A 32 3.77 13.60 -7.96
N ILE A 33 3.69 12.90 -6.82
CA ILE A 33 2.79 11.75 -6.63
C ILE A 33 1.76 12.05 -5.55
N LYS A 34 0.49 12.04 -5.93
CA LYS A 34 -0.66 12.31 -5.04
C LYS A 34 -1.35 11.04 -4.54
N ALA A 35 -0.89 9.87 -5.00
CA ALA A 35 -1.43 8.58 -4.61
C ALA A 35 -1.36 8.38 -3.09
N PRO A 36 -2.47 8.10 -2.39
CA PRO A 36 -2.41 7.75 -0.98
C PRO A 36 -1.69 6.42 -0.78
N LEU A 37 -1.14 6.25 0.43
CA LEU A 37 -0.42 5.05 0.83
C LEU A 37 -1.36 4.11 1.59
N VAL A 38 -1.45 2.87 1.12
CA VAL A 38 -2.22 1.79 1.74
C VAL A 38 -1.23 0.77 2.27
N THR A 39 -1.23 0.53 3.57
CA THR A 39 -0.42 -0.53 4.18
C THR A 39 -1.17 -1.86 4.12
N ALA A 40 -0.42 -2.96 4.00
CA ALA A 40 -0.93 -4.31 3.99
C ALA A 40 0.00 -5.23 4.79
N ASP A 41 -0.55 -6.28 5.40
CA ASP A 41 0.23 -7.27 6.15
C ASP A 41 1.02 -8.16 5.16
N ALA A 42 2.34 -7.95 5.11
CA ALA A 42 3.23 -8.70 4.25
C ALA A 42 3.27 -10.19 4.61
N ASN A 43 3.25 -10.52 5.90
CA ASN A 43 3.34 -11.89 6.38
C ASN A 43 2.11 -12.71 5.99
N ALA A 44 0.93 -12.09 6.05
CA ALA A 44 -0.31 -12.73 5.66
C ALA A 44 -0.48 -12.83 4.13
N LEU A 45 0.06 -11.88 3.35
CA LEU A 45 -0.08 -11.86 1.89
C LEU A 45 1.00 -12.64 1.13
N HIS A 46 2.23 -12.74 1.65
CA HIS A 46 3.33 -13.42 0.97
C HIS A 46 3.31 -14.95 1.10
N ARG A 47 2.48 -15.50 1.98
CA ARG A 47 2.40 -16.94 2.23
C ARG A 47 1.02 -17.49 1.87
N PHE A 48 0.99 -18.55 1.08
CA PHE A 48 -0.23 -19.30 0.79
C PHE A 48 -0.64 -20.15 2.02
N THR A 49 -1.26 -19.49 2.99
CA THR A 49 -1.82 -20.10 4.20
C THR A 49 -3.32 -19.81 4.28
N LEU A 50 -4.03 -20.45 5.21
CA LEU A 50 -5.45 -20.18 5.44
C LEU A 50 -5.78 -18.70 5.78
N ARG A 51 -4.78 -17.92 6.22
CA ARG A 51 -4.95 -16.49 6.55
C ARG A 51 -4.96 -15.58 5.31
N ILE A 52 -4.57 -16.09 4.13
CA ILE A 52 -4.44 -15.27 2.93
C ILE A 52 -5.78 -14.72 2.45
N THR A 53 -6.87 -15.48 2.59
CA THR A 53 -8.21 -15.04 2.17
C THR A 53 -8.69 -13.84 2.98
N GLN A 54 -8.50 -13.87 4.30
CA GLN A 54 -8.81 -12.75 5.19
C GLN A 54 -7.91 -11.52 4.90
N ALA A 55 -6.63 -11.75 4.60
CA ALA A 55 -5.70 -10.67 4.27
C ALA A 55 -6.07 -9.99 2.94
N ILE A 56 -6.48 -10.77 1.93
CA ILE A 56 -6.96 -10.26 0.64
C ILE A 56 -8.26 -9.45 0.86
N ASP A 57 -9.22 -9.99 1.61
CA ASP A 57 -10.48 -9.28 1.89
C ASP A 57 -10.23 -7.93 2.59
N THR A 58 -9.35 -7.92 3.60
CA THR A 58 -8.94 -6.69 4.29
C THR A 58 -8.28 -5.69 3.34
N LEU A 59 -7.42 -6.16 2.43
CA LEU A 59 -6.79 -5.30 1.42
C LEU A 59 -7.82 -4.74 0.43
N CYS A 60 -8.77 -5.57 -0.03
CA CYS A 60 -9.85 -5.13 -0.91
C CYS A 60 -10.69 -4.03 -0.26
N GLN A 61 -11.12 -4.22 0.99
CA GLN A 61 -11.88 -3.21 1.75
C GLN A 61 -11.12 -1.88 1.88
N ARG A 62 -9.81 -1.95 2.16
CA ARG A 62 -8.94 -0.75 2.21
C ARG A 62 -8.79 -0.07 0.87
N ILE A 63 -8.70 -0.82 -0.23
CA ILE A 63 -8.64 -0.24 -1.58
C ILE A 63 -9.96 0.45 -1.93
N ASP A 64 -11.10 -0.19 -1.60
CA ASP A 64 -12.42 0.34 -1.89
C ASP A 64 -12.73 1.63 -1.15
N SER A 65 -12.18 1.86 0.05
CA SER A 65 -12.34 3.14 0.75
C SER A 65 -11.70 4.34 0.04
N TYR A 66 -10.82 4.10 -0.94
CA TYR A 66 -10.23 5.16 -1.78
C TYR A 66 -10.89 5.28 -3.16
N ARG A 67 -11.88 4.43 -3.48
CA ARG A 67 -12.65 4.50 -4.73
C ARG A 67 -13.90 5.36 -4.61
N GLN A 68 -14.37 5.59 -3.39
CA GLN A 68 -15.47 6.51 -3.07
C GLN A 68 -15.05 7.96 -3.30
#